data_AF-A0AAD6JNL9-F1
#
_entry.id   AF-A0AAD6JNL9-F1
#
_cell.length_a   1.000
_cell.length_b   1.000
_cell.length_c   1.000
_cell.angle_alpha   90.00
_cell.angle_beta   90.00
_cell.angle_gamma   90.00
#
_symmetry.space_group_name_H-M   'P 1'
#
loop_
_entity.id
_entity.type
_entity.pdbx_description
1 polymer ?
#
loop_
_entity_poly.entity_id
_entity_poly.type
_entity_poly.pdbx_seq_one_letter_code
_entity_poly.pdbx_strand_id
1 'polypeptide(L)'
;MKGLSYSPRIRTANDEEDLLLPPPDQVSLQKFRLYKTQSNFYMIGRDKTKTYWRVLKIDRLDPSELNIREDSTTYTERECYDLLRRIHEGNKATGGLKFVTTCYGIVGFIKFLGPYYMLLITKRRQIGAICGHNVYAVCKE
;
A
#
# COMPACT_ATOMS: atom_id res chain seq x y z
N MET A 1 20.82 23.63 3.02
CA MET A 1 21.47 22.56 2.24
C MET A 1 20.40 21.85 1.40
N LYS A 2 20.61 21.89 0.07
CA LYS A 2 19.94 21.20 -1.05
C LYS A 2 18.43 20.91 -0.94
N GLY A 3 17.64 21.79 -1.56
CA GLY A 3 16.32 21.43 -2.08
C GLY A 3 16.44 20.34 -3.14
N LEU A 4 15.59 19.33 -3.05
CA LEU A 4 15.48 18.29 -4.07
C LEU A 4 14.57 18.78 -5.18
N SER A 5 15.14 18.87 -6.38
CA SER A 5 14.49 19.31 -7.60
C SER A 5 13.37 18.35 -7.99
N TYR A 6 12.14 18.85 -7.99
CA TYR A 6 11.08 18.27 -8.79
C TYR A 6 11.48 18.35 -10.26
N SER A 7 11.66 17.21 -10.91
CA SER A 7 11.82 17.13 -12.37
C SER A 7 10.47 16.75 -12.97
N PRO A 8 9.75 17.68 -13.61
CA PRO A 8 8.50 17.34 -14.28
C PRO A 8 8.81 16.46 -15.50
N ARG A 9 8.09 15.34 -15.65
CA ARG A 9 8.07 14.57 -16.91
C ARG A 9 7.50 15.45 -18.02
N ILE A 10 8.08 15.34 -19.23
CA ILE A 10 7.65 16.09 -20.41
C ILE A 10 6.19 15.75 -20.73
N ARG A 11 5.36 16.79 -20.79
CA ARG A 11 3.91 16.77 -21.00
C ARG A 11 3.57 16.51 -22.48
N THR A 12 2.59 15.66 -22.72
CA THR A 12 2.05 15.36 -24.06
C THR A 12 0.53 15.48 -23.99
N ALA A 13 -0.09 15.94 -25.07
CA ALA A 13 -1.47 16.43 -25.27
C ALA A 13 -2.69 15.71 -24.62
N ASN A 14 -2.50 14.71 -23.76
CA ASN A 14 -3.49 14.16 -22.83
C ASN A 14 -3.58 14.95 -21.50
N ASP A 15 -2.90 16.11 -21.39
CA ASP A 15 -2.67 16.84 -20.14
C ASP A 15 -3.91 17.52 -19.52
N GLU A 16 -5.07 17.55 -20.19
CA GLU A 16 -6.28 18.19 -19.63
C GLU A 16 -6.98 17.33 -18.56
N GLU A 17 -6.85 15.99 -18.61
CA GLU A 17 -7.45 15.08 -17.63
C GLU A 17 -6.59 14.98 -16.34
N ASP A 18 -5.29 15.24 -16.46
CA ASP A 18 -4.31 15.20 -15.36
C ASP A 18 -4.40 16.42 -14.43
N LEU A 19 -5.05 17.51 -14.87
CA LEU A 19 -5.24 18.75 -14.11
C LEU A 19 -6.34 18.64 -13.03
N LEU A 20 -7.19 17.62 -13.08
CA LEU A 20 -8.29 17.41 -12.12
C LEU A 20 -7.95 16.43 -11.01
N LEU A 21 -6.80 15.76 -11.09
CA LEU A 21 -6.41 14.78 -10.08
C LEU A 21 -5.67 15.48 -8.92
N PRO A 22 -6.01 15.17 -7.66
CA PRO A 22 -5.32 15.76 -6.52
C PRO A 22 -3.83 15.35 -6.55
N PRO A 23 -2.92 16.25 -6.17
CA PRO A 23 -1.49 15.93 -6.11
C PRO A 23 -1.26 14.69 -5.24
N PRO A 24 -0.24 13.85 -5.55
CA PRO A 24 -0.01 12.57 -4.87
C PRO A 24 0.00 12.66 -3.34
N ASP A 25 0.44 13.79 -2.80
CA ASP A 25 0.57 14.08 -1.37
C ASP A 25 -0.78 14.34 -0.67
N GLN A 26 -1.85 14.53 -1.44
CA GLN A 26 -3.23 14.73 -0.96
C GLN A 26 -4.12 13.49 -1.17
N VAL A 27 -3.55 12.38 -1.65
CA VAL A 27 -4.31 11.17 -1.98
C VAL A 27 -4.57 10.32 -0.73
N SER A 28 -5.85 10.18 -0.38
CA SER A 28 -6.28 9.27 0.70
C SER A 28 -6.44 7.84 0.19
N LEU A 29 -5.52 6.95 0.58
CA LEU A 29 -5.65 5.51 0.35
C LEU A 29 -6.75 4.93 1.26
N GLN A 30 -7.64 4.11 0.69
CA GLN A 30 -8.81 3.61 1.43
C GLN A 30 -8.96 2.09 1.44
N LYS A 31 -8.35 1.39 0.48
CA LYS A 31 -8.41 -0.07 0.39
C LYS A 31 -7.02 -0.63 0.16
N PHE A 32 -6.73 -1.71 0.88
CA PHE A 32 -5.42 -2.32 0.85
C PHE A 32 -5.52 -3.82 0.59
N ARG A 33 -4.54 -4.35 -0.13
CA ARG A 33 -4.35 -5.79 -0.36
C ARG A 33 -2.98 -6.18 0.15
N LEU A 34 -2.94 -7.13 1.06
CA LEU A 34 -1.70 -7.69 1.58
C LEU A 34 -1.32 -8.94 0.79
N TYR A 35 -0.09 -8.98 0.34
CA TYR A 35 0.54 -10.13 -0.28
C TYR A 35 1.78 -10.54 0.49
N LYS A 36 2.21 -11.79 0.31
CA LYS A 36 3.44 -12.32 0.86
C LYS A 36 4.23 -13.12 -0.18
N THR A 37 5.54 -13.03 -0.11
CA THR A 37 6.48 -14.03 -0.63
C THR A 37 7.13 -14.73 0.57
N GLN A 38 8.12 -15.60 0.35
CA GLN A 38 8.88 -16.18 1.46
C GLN A 38 9.49 -15.09 2.36
N SER A 39 10.10 -14.07 1.76
CA SER A 39 10.95 -13.11 2.47
C SER A 39 10.30 -11.76 2.78
N ASN A 40 9.17 -11.42 2.14
CA ASN A 40 8.58 -10.09 2.26
C ASN A 40 7.06 -10.13 2.30
N PHE A 41 6.47 -9.16 3.00
CA PHE A 41 5.10 -8.72 2.81
C PHE A 41 5.06 -7.50 1.88
N TYR A 42 4.00 -7.40 1.09
CA TYR A 42 3.73 -6.27 0.20
C TYR A 42 2.30 -5.78 0.44
N MET A 43 2.17 -4.56 0.95
CA MET A 43 0.87 -3.90 1.11
C MET A 43 0.64 -3.00 -0.10
N ILE A 44 -0.42 -3.29 -0.84
CA ILE A 44 -0.83 -2.53 -2.02
C ILE A 44 -2.03 -1.67 -1.63
N GLY A 45 -1.80 -0.37 -1.50
CA GLY A 45 -2.84 0.61 -1.20
C GLY A 45 -3.37 1.27 -2.46
N ARG A 46 -4.68 1.55 -2.47
CA ARG A 46 -5.31 2.35 -3.53
C ARG A 46 -6.29 3.37 -2.96
N ASP A 47 -6.47 4.44 -3.70
CA ASP A 47 -7.50 5.44 -3.44
C ASP A 47 -8.91 4.96 -3.82
N LYS A 48 -9.89 5.82 -3.58
CA LYS A 48 -11.31 5.52 -3.84
C LYS A 48 -11.59 5.39 -5.34
N THR A 49 -10.95 6.21 -6.18
CA THR A 49 -11.14 6.23 -7.63
C THR A 49 -10.33 5.18 -8.38
N LYS A 50 -9.39 4.48 -7.71
CA LYS A 50 -8.44 3.51 -8.29
C LYS A 50 -7.43 4.15 -9.25
N THR A 51 -7.23 5.45 -9.14
CA THR A 51 -6.26 6.19 -9.96
C THR A 51 -4.86 5.97 -9.43
N TYR A 52 -4.71 6.04 -8.11
CA TYR A 52 -3.42 6.04 -7.44
C TYR A 52 -3.20 4.77 -6.64
N TRP A 53 -2.07 4.11 -6.91
CA TRP A 53 -1.64 2.90 -6.24
C TRP A 53 -0.27 3.12 -5.61
N ARG A 54 -0.12 2.68 -4.35
CA ARG A 54 1.14 2.78 -3.60
C ARG A 54 1.51 1.44 -2.98
N VAL A 55 2.81 1.22 -2.81
CA VAL A 55 3.35 -0.06 -2.35
C VAL A 55 4.20 0.16 -1.11
N LEU A 56 3.91 -0.60 -0.06
CA LEU A 56 4.73 -0.71 1.13
C LEU A 56 5.32 -2.12 1.20
N LYS A 57 6.65 -2.21 1.34
CA LYS A 57 7.37 -3.48 1.47
C LYS A 57 7.82 -3.64 2.92
N ILE A 58 7.59 -4.83 3.49
CA ILE A 58 7.93 -5.15 4.87
C ILE A 58 8.72 -6.46 4.88
N ASP A 59 9.92 -6.44 5.46
CA ASP A 59 10.78 -7.61 5.55
C ASP A 59 10.21 -8.67 6.51
N ARG A 60 10.47 -9.95 6.23
CA ARG A 60 10.02 -11.10 7.05
C ARG A 60 11.16 -11.98 7.55
N LEU A 61 12.38 -11.74 7.10
CA LEU A 61 13.53 -12.61 7.39
C LEU A 61 14.24 -12.21 8.67
N ASP A 62 14.25 -10.92 9.01
CA ASP A 62 14.81 -10.46 10.28
C ASP A 62 13.75 -10.52 11.41
N PRO A 63 13.88 -11.42 12.40
CA PRO A 63 12.96 -11.49 13.53
C PRO A 63 13.23 -10.41 14.60
N SER A 64 14.40 -9.77 14.56
CA SER A 64 14.86 -8.82 15.57
C SER A 64 14.46 -7.39 15.26
N GLU A 65 14.49 -7.01 13.98
CA GLU A 65 14.19 -5.66 13.51
C GLU A 65 12.97 -5.58 12.59
N LEU A 66 12.18 -4.52 12.76
CA LEU A 66 11.06 -4.23 11.88
C LEU A 66 11.52 -3.33 10.73
N ASN A 67 11.82 -3.94 9.58
CA ASN A 67 12.28 -3.23 8.39
C ASN A 67 11.11 -2.95 7.42
N ILE A 68 10.71 -1.69 7.32
CA ILE A 68 9.61 -1.22 6.46
C ILE A 68 10.17 -0.22 5.45
N ARG A 69 9.86 -0.39 4.17
CA ARG A 69 10.26 0.51 3.09
C ARG A 69 9.06 0.90 2.26
N GLU A 70 8.80 2.20 2.21
CA GLU A 70 7.79 2.79 1.34
C GLU A 70 8.39 3.02 -0.05
N ASP A 71 7.66 2.63 -1.09
CA ASP A 71 7.97 3.04 -2.46
C ASP A 71 7.42 4.45 -2.68
N SER A 72 8.31 5.41 -2.98
CA SER A 72 7.91 6.78 -3.31
C SER A 72 7.20 6.87 -4.68
N THR A 73 7.27 5.82 -5.49
CA THR A 73 6.60 5.76 -6.78
C THR A 73 5.09 5.65 -6.60
N THR A 74 4.37 6.49 -7.32
CA THR A 74 2.92 6.34 -7.50
C THR A 74 2.68 5.56 -8.78
N TYR A 75 1.89 4.49 -8.69
CA TYR A 75 1.58 3.59 -9.79
C TYR A 75 0.15 3.78 -10.28
N THR A 76 -0.06 3.51 -11.56
CA THR A 76 -1.36 3.19 -12.13
C THR A 76 -1.76 1.75 -11.80
N GLU A 77 -3.03 1.39 -12.04
CA GLU A 77 -3.51 0.02 -11.86
C GLU A 77 -2.71 -1.00 -12.69
N ARG A 78 -2.38 -0.66 -13.95
CA ARG A 78 -1.62 -1.52 -14.86
C ARG A 78 -0.19 -1.73 -14.39
N GLU A 79 0.52 -0.65 -14.05
CA GLU A 79 1.89 -0.75 -13.56
C GLU A 79 1.97 -1.53 -12.25
N CYS A 80 0.99 -1.34 -11.36
CA CYS A 80 0.90 -2.11 -10.12
C CYS A 80 0.66 -3.60 -10.40
N TYR A 81 -0.20 -3.94 -11.36
CA TYR A 81 -0.44 -5.31 -11.77
C TYR A 81 0.85 -5.96 -12.33
N ASP A 82 1.57 -5.26 -13.20
CA ASP A 82 2.83 -5.74 -13.77
C ASP A 82 3.94 -5.87 -12.73
N LEU A 83 3.98 -4.97 -11.74
CA LEU A 83 4.86 -5.09 -10.58
C LEU A 83 4.58 -6.38 -9.80
N LEU A 84 3.31 -6.65 -9.45
CA LEU A 84 2.94 -7.86 -8.72
C LEU A 84 3.28 -9.13 -9.53
N ARG A 85 3.07 -9.11 -10.84
CA ARG A 85 3.46 -10.22 -11.74
C ARG A 85 4.96 -10.47 -11.72
N ARG A 86 5.78 -9.42 -11.85
CA ARG A 86 7.25 -9.55 -11.79
C ARG A 86 7.73 -10.08 -10.45
N ILE A 87 7.15 -9.61 -9.34
CA ILE A 87 7.46 -10.14 -8.00
C ILE A 87 7.08 -11.62 -7.92
N HIS A 88 5.92 -12.02 -8.46
CA HIS A 88 5.50 -13.42 -8.48
C HIS A 88 6.49 -14.31 -9.21
N GLU A 89 6.82 -13.99 -10.47
CA GLU A 89 7.75 -14.79 -11.28
C GLU A 89 9.15 -14.82 -10.64
N GLY A 90 9.64 -13.69 -10.13
CA GLY A 90 10.94 -13.61 -9.43
C GLY A 90 11.03 -14.44 -8.14
N ASN A 91 9.88 -14.84 -7.57
CA ASN A 91 9.82 -15.68 -6.36
C ASN A 91 9.25 -17.08 -6.65
N LYS A 92 9.12 -17.49 -7.91
CA LYS A 92 8.46 -18.74 -8.29
C LYS A 92 9.08 -19.97 -7.64
N ALA A 93 10.42 -20.01 -7.54
CA ALA A 93 11.17 -21.07 -6.87
C ALA A 93 10.84 -21.23 -5.38
N THR A 94 10.37 -20.16 -4.72
CA THR A 94 10.00 -20.15 -3.29
C THR A 94 8.48 -20.07 -3.09
N GLY A 95 7.71 -20.42 -4.12
CA GLY A 95 6.25 -20.49 -4.09
C GLY A 95 5.52 -19.22 -4.55
N GLY A 96 6.25 -18.24 -5.08
CA GLY A 96 5.71 -17.03 -5.70
C GLY A 96 5.09 -16.02 -4.74
N LEU A 97 4.47 -15.00 -5.32
CA LEU A 97 3.67 -14.02 -4.60
C LEU A 97 2.28 -14.60 -4.31
N LYS A 98 1.87 -14.59 -3.05
CA LYS A 98 0.59 -15.11 -2.57
C LYS A 98 -0.24 -14.00 -1.95
N PHE A 99 -1.53 -13.97 -2.27
CA PHE A 99 -2.49 -13.10 -1.58
C PHE A 99 -2.71 -13.57 -0.14
N VAL A 100 -2.80 -12.62 0.80
CA VAL A 100 -3.05 -12.90 2.21
C VAL A 100 -4.47 -12.45 2.58
N THR A 101 -4.76 -11.16 2.46
CA THR A 101 -6.08 -10.61 2.81
C THR A 101 -6.28 -9.21 2.24
N THR A 102 -7.53 -8.77 2.18
CA THR A 102 -7.87 -7.34 2.05
C THR A 102 -7.98 -6.72 3.43
N CYS A 103 -7.52 -5.48 3.57
CA CYS A 103 -7.67 -4.74 4.81
C CYS A 103 -7.92 -3.25 4.55
N TYR A 104 -8.26 -2.54 5.61
CA TYR A 104 -8.53 -1.10 5.63
C TYR A 104 -7.39 -0.29 6.24
N GLY A 105 -6.33 -0.96 6.70
CA GLY A 105 -5.15 -0.33 7.26
C GLY A 105 -4.35 -1.26 8.17
N ILE A 106 -3.12 -0.85 8.46
CA ILE A 106 -2.27 -1.43 9.50
C ILE A 106 -2.50 -0.60 10.76
N VAL A 107 -2.83 -1.25 11.87
CA VAL A 107 -2.94 -0.59 13.18
C VAL A 107 -1.56 -0.34 13.75
N GLY A 108 -0.67 -1.33 13.63
CA GLY A 108 0.70 -1.26 14.12
C GLY A 108 1.36 -2.63 14.13
N PHE A 109 2.51 -2.68 14.79
CA PHE A 109 3.32 -3.88 14.95
C PHE A 109 3.58 -4.11 16.44
N ILE A 110 3.53 -5.36 16.88
CA ILE A 110 3.79 -5.75 18.27
C ILE A 110 4.84 -6.84 18.28
N LYS A 111 5.86 -6.70 19.12
CA LYS A 111 6.90 -7.72 19.34
C LYS A 111 6.67 -8.38 20.70
N PHE A 112 6.60 -9.71 20.70
CA PHE A 112 6.61 -10.52 21.92
C PHE A 112 8.00 -11.14 22.10
N LEU A 113 8.07 -12.45 22.40
CA LEU A 113 9.32 -13.19 22.56
C LEU A 113 9.96 -13.64 21.23
N GLY A 114 9.46 -13.19 20.10
CA GLY A 114 9.87 -13.65 18.77
C GLY A 114 9.73 -12.57 17.70
N PRO A 115 9.25 -12.90 16.49
CA PRO A 115 9.13 -11.94 15.41
C PRO A 115 8.05 -10.89 15.69
N TYR A 116 8.05 -9.81 14.92
CA TYR A 116 6.98 -8.81 14.94
C TYR A 116 5.68 -9.38 14.36
N TYR A 117 4.57 -9.09 15.03
CA TYR A 117 3.23 -9.38 14.58
C TYR A 117 2.63 -8.11 13.96
N MET A 118 2.05 -8.23 12.77
CA MET A 118 1.37 -7.13 12.09
C MET A 118 -0.12 -7.15 12.44
N LEU A 119 -0.65 -6.04 12.97
CA LEU A 119 -2.06 -5.88 13.31
C LEU A 119 -2.78 -5.16 12.17
N LEU A 120 -3.83 -5.80 11.62
CA LEU A 120 -4.57 -5.32 10.45
C LEU A 120 -6.04 -5.07 10.78
N ILE A 121 -6.62 -4.04 10.18
CA ILE A 121 -8.07 -3.82 10.18
C ILE A 121 -8.66 -4.59 9.00
N THR A 122 -9.11 -5.82 9.20
CA THR A 122 -9.70 -6.65 8.14
C THR A 122 -11.20 -6.42 7.96
N LYS A 123 -11.90 -6.03 9.04
CA LYS A 123 -13.31 -5.66 9.02
C LYS A 123 -13.53 -4.34 9.75
N ARG A 124 -14.45 -3.54 9.21
CA ARG A 124 -14.90 -2.29 9.82
C ARG A 124 -16.37 -2.06 9.49
N ARG A 125 -17.08 -1.36 10.37
CA ARG A 125 -18.46 -0.92 10.16
C ARG A 125 -18.52 0.58 10.31
N GLN A 126 -19.15 1.27 9.36
CA GLN A 126 -19.39 2.71 9.51
C GLN A 126 -20.38 2.92 10.65
N ILE A 127 -20.03 3.77 11.61
CA ILE A 127 -20.86 4.08 12.78
C ILE A 127 -21.36 5.52 12.78
N GLY A 128 -20.87 6.35 11.87
CA GLY A 128 -21.32 7.73 11.72
C GLY A 128 -20.46 8.52 10.75
N ALA A 129 -20.66 9.83 10.76
CA ALA A 129 -19.82 10.79 10.06
C ALA A 129 -19.70 12.08 10.87
N ILE A 130 -18.51 12.69 10.86
CA ILE A 130 -18.23 13.98 11.50
C ILE A 130 -17.71 14.91 10.41
N CYS A 131 -18.40 16.02 10.16
CA CYS A 131 -18.04 17.00 9.14
C CYS A 131 -17.77 16.39 7.74
N GLY A 132 -18.57 15.39 7.34
CA GLY A 132 -18.41 14.69 6.06
C GLY A 132 -17.33 13.58 6.06
N HIS A 133 -16.60 13.39 7.15
CA HIS A 133 -15.64 12.31 7.32
C HIS A 133 -16.29 11.10 7.99
N ASN A 134 -16.31 9.97 7.28
CA ASN A 134 -16.89 8.73 7.78
C ASN A 134 -16.08 8.16 8.96
N VAL A 135 -16.76 7.84 10.06
CA VAL A 135 -16.18 7.20 11.24
C VAL A 135 -16.53 5.72 11.24
N TYR A 136 -15.52 4.87 11.50
CA TYR A 136 -15.67 3.42 11.45
C TYR A 136 -15.24 2.77 12.76
N ALA A 137 -16.01 1.80 13.23
CA ALA A 137 -15.58 0.87 14.25
C ALA A 137 -14.81 -0.29 13.61
N VAL A 138 -13.70 -0.70 14.24
CA VAL A 138 -13.02 -1.95 13.88
C VAL A 138 -13.85 -3.11 14.40
N CYS A 139 -14.17 -4.06 13.52
CA CYS A 139 -14.99 -5.21 13.87
C CYS A 139 -14.14 -6.47 13.89
N LYS A 140 -14.45 -7.38 14.81
CA LYS A 140 -13.91 -8.74 14.81
C LYS A 140 -14.79 -9.62 13.89
N GLU A 141 -14.19 -10.65 13.32
CA GLU A 141 -14.94 -11.70 12.63
C GLU A 141 -15.85 -12.47 13.58
#